data_AF-A0A7V3BSV9-F1
#
_entry.id   AF-A0A7V3BSV9-F1
#
_cell.length_a   1.000
_cell.length_b   1.000
_cell.length_c   1.000
_cell.angle_alpha   90.00
_cell.angle_beta   90.00
_cell.angle_gamma   90.00
#
_symmetry.space_group_name_H-M   'P 1'
#
loop_
_entity.id
_entity.type
_entity.pdbx_description
1 polymer ?
#
loop_
_entity_poly.entity_id
_entity_poly.type
_entity_poly.pdbx_seq_one_letter_code
_entity_poly.pdbx_strand_id
1 'polypeptide(L)'
;MSRRWLASVALAGLFVGAATLVGIELARGAIDAGALAVADPCGERAPYPGQGLDATVQRVVLDGLDGAACELGTTREELVLSLAPGSGTAPIRWDHETIELALRAGLLGAIDDAEDRGSLNALVATLLRELVERAPVRWLIDGGQGLAGLLG
;
A
#
# COMPACT_ATOMS: atom_id res chain seq x y z
N MET A 1 -18.10 -49.88 -26.04
CA MET A 1 -18.13 -48.88 -24.95
C MET A 1 -19.30 -47.94 -25.16
N SER A 2 -20.21 -47.82 -24.20
CA SER A 2 -21.39 -46.96 -24.35
C SER A 2 -20.99 -45.49 -24.21
N ARG A 3 -21.69 -44.60 -24.93
CA ARG A 3 -21.46 -43.14 -24.91
C ARG A 3 -21.49 -42.56 -23.47
N ARG A 4 -22.23 -43.22 -22.58
CA ARG A 4 -22.32 -42.88 -21.14
C ARG A 4 -21.02 -43.16 -20.39
N TRP A 5 -20.32 -44.25 -20.69
CA TRP A 5 -19.05 -44.60 -20.06
C TRP A 5 -17.94 -43.63 -20.45
N LEU A 6 -17.87 -43.25 -21.73
CA LEU A 6 -16.93 -42.22 -22.21
C LEU A 6 -17.20 -40.86 -21.55
N ALA A 7 -18.48 -40.49 -21.38
CA ALA A 7 -18.84 -39.25 -20.69
C ALA A 7 -18.42 -39.26 -19.22
N SER A 8 -18.63 -40.38 -18.51
CA SER A 8 -18.23 -40.53 -17.11
C SER A 8 -16.71 -40.46 -16.92
N VAL A 9 -15.94 -41.10 -17.81
CA VAL A 9 -14.46 -41.04 -17.78
C VAL A 9 -13.96 -39.62 -18.03
N ALA A 10 -14.55 -38.92 -19.01
CA ALA A 10 -14.19 -37.53 -19.29
C ALA A 10 -14.51 -36.61 -18.09
N LEU A 11 -15.68 -36.78 -17.47
CA LEU A 11 -16.09 -35.99 -16.31
C LEU A 11 -15.16 -36.23 -15.11
N ALA A 12 -14.80 -37.48 -14.85
CA ALA A 12 -13.87 -37.85 -13.78
C ALA A 12 -12.48 -37.26 -14.02
N GLY A 13 -11.97 -37.32 -15.25
CA GLY A 13 -10.68 -36.71 -15.61
C GLY A 13 -10.67 -35.19 -15.40
N LEU A 14 -11.76 -34.51 -15.76
CA LEU A 14 -11.90 -33.06 -15.59
C LEU A 14 -11.97 -32.68 -14.10
N PHE A 15 -12.70 -33.46 -13.31
CA PHE A 15 -12.78 -33.28 -11.86
C PHE A 15 -11.41 -33.45 -11.18
N VAL A 16 -10.67 -34.51 -11.53
CA VAL A 16 -9.32 -34.75 -10.99
C VAL A 16 -8.36 -33.64 -11.40
N GLY A 17 -8.42 -33.18 -12.66
CA GLY A 17 -7.63 -32.06 -13.14
C GLY A 17 -7.91 -30.77 -12.35
N ALA A 18 -9.20 -30.44 -12.16
CA ALA A 18 -9.60 -29.27 -11.37
C ALA A 18 -9.16 -29.38 -9.91
N ALA A 19 -9.37 -30.53 -9.26
CA ALA A 19 -8.94 -30.76 -7.88
C ALA A 19 -7.42 -30.67 -7.71
N THR A 20 -6.66 -31.15 -8.70
CA THR A 20 -5.19 -31.06 -8.71
C THR A 20 -4.73 -29.60 -8.81
N LEU A 21 -5.32 -28.82 -9.72
CA LEU A 21 -5.01 -27.39 -9.85
C LEU A 21 -5.36 -26.62 -8.57
N VAL A 22 -6.54 -26.86 -8.00
CA VAL A 22 -6.94 -26.26 -6.72
C VAL A 22 -5.94 -26.63 -5.62
N GLY A 23 -5.56 -27.90 -5.50
CA GLY A 23 -4.58 -28.34 -4.51
C GLY A 23 -3.22 -27.66 -4.65
N ILE A 24 -2.74 -27.46 -5.89
CA ILE A 24 -1.49 -26.75 -6.18
C ILE A 24 -1.58 -25.28 -5.74
N GLU A 25 -2.68 -24.60 -6.08
CA GLU A 25 -2.85 -23.19 -5.71
C GLU A 25 -3.00 -23.01 -4.19
N LEU A 26 -3.73 -23.91 -3.51
CA LEU A 26 -3.82 -23.91 -2.05
C LEU A 26 -2.44 -24.11 -1.40
N ALA A 27 -1.63 -25.03 -1.93
CA ALA A 27 -0.26 -25.26 -1.46
C ALA A 27 0.68 -24.07 -1.73
N ARG A 28 0.38 -23.24 -2.73
CA ARG A 28 1.05 -21.97 -3.01
C ARG A 28 0.56 -20.81 -2.16
N GLY A 29 -0.30 -21.07 -1.18
CA GLY A 29 -0.81 -20.05 -0.26
C GLY A 29 -2.06 -19.35 -0.76
N ALA A 30 -2.83 -19.93 -1.69
CA ALA A 30 -4.12 -19.36 -2.09
C ALA A 30 -5.14 -19.30 -0.93
N ILE A 31 -4.96 -20.08 0.14
CA ILE A 31 -5.76 -19.94 1.38
C ILE A 31 -5.48 -18.61 2.08
N ASP A 32 -4.22 -18.17 2.04
CA ASP A 32 -3.76 -16.93 2.66
C ASP A 32 -3.79 -15.75 1.67
N ALA A 33 -4.25 -15.98 0.43
CA ALA A 33 -4.45 -14.93 -0.57
C ALA A 33 -5.59 -14.01 -0.12
N GLY A 34 -5.23 -12.97 0.63
CA GLY A 34 -6.17 -12.05 1.27
C GLY A 34 -6.12 -12.06 2.80
N ALA A 35 -5.34 -12.96 3.41
CA ALA A 35 -4.94 -12.83 4.81
C ALA A 35 -3.94 -11.68 4.90
N LEU A 36 -4.48 -10.45 4.93
CA LEU A 36 -3.70 -9.25 5.17
C LEU A 36 -3.23 -9.33 6.62
N ALA A 37 -2.02 -9.86 6.83
CA ALA A 37 -1.27 -9.59 8.04
C ALA A 37 -1.02 -8.09 8.06
N VAL A 38 -1.93 -7.37 8.72
CA VAL A 38 -1.84 -5.91 8.79
C VAL A 38 -0.55 -5.58 9.53
N ALA A 39 0.39 -5.03 8.78
CA ALA A 39 1.74 -4.84 9.27
C ALA A 39 1.76 -3.68 10.25
N ASP A 40 2.52 -3.85 11.34
CA ASP A 40 2.75 -2.80 12.33
C ASP A 40 3.37 -1.58 11.64
N PRO A 41 2.72 -0.40 11.66
CA PRO A 41 3.26 0.81 11.06
C PRO A 41 4.40 1.43 11.88
N CYS A 42 4.53 1.10 13.17
CA CYS A 42 5.58 1.62 14.04
C CYS A 42 6.86 0.75 14.00
N GLY A 43 6.80 -0.42 13.35
CA GLY A 43 7.94 -1.34 13.27
C GLY A 43 8.89 -0.99 12.12
N GLU A 44 10.19 -1.30 12.31
CA GLU A 44 11.18 -1.20 11.24
C GLU A 44 10.80 -2.12 10.06
N ARG A 45 10.88 -1.60 8.83
CA ARG A 45 10.62 -2.36 7.60
C ARG A 45 11.84 -2.39 6.70
N ALA A 46 11.94 -3.49 5.96
CA ALA A 46 12.83 -3.54 4.82
C ALA A 46 12.43 -2.43 3.85
N PRO A 47 13.36 -1.57 3.42
CA PRO A 47 13.05 -0.47 2.53
C PRO A 47 12.50 -0.98 1.21
N TYR A 48 11.57 -0.22 0.61
CA TYR A 48 11.04 -0.55 -0.72
C TYR A 48 12.20 -0.72 -1.72
N PRO A 49 12.26 -1.86 -2.43
CA PRO A 49 13.41 -2.19 -3.26
C PRO A 49 13.47 -1.30 -4.50
N GLY A 50 14.69 -0.94 -4.90
CA GLY A 50 14.91 -0.13 -6.09
C GLY A 50 16.04 0.87 -5.90
N GLN A 51 16.41 1.53 -6.98
CA GLN A 51 17.48 2.53 -7.01
C GLN A 51 17.05 3.74 -7.86
N GLY A 52 17.67 4.89 -7.60
CA GLY A 52 17.33 6.14 -8.27
C GLY A 52 16.22 6.92 -7.56
N LEU A 53 15.82 8.04 -8.18
CA LEU A 53 14.94 9.04 -7.56
C LEU A 53 13.53 8.51 -7.32
N ASP A 54 12.98 7.75 -8.27
CA ASP A 54 11.62 7.17 -8.16
C ASP A 54 11.50 6.25 -6.95
N ALA A 55 12.43 5.30 -6.80
CA ALA A 55 12.47 4.40 -5.64
C ALA A 55 12.70 5.14 -4.32
N THR A 56 13.41 6.28 -4.32
CA THR A 56 13.56 7.14 -3.13
C THR A 56 12.24 7.84 -2.78
N VAL A 57 11.56 8.41 -3.78
CA VAL A 57 10.25 9.06 -3.57
C VAL A 57 9.23 8.06 -3.06
N GLN A 58 9.17 6.87 -3.66
CA GLN A 58 8.29 5.78 -3.21
C GLN A 58 8.56 5.41 -1.74
N ARG A 59 9.83 5.29 -1.33
CA ARG A 59 10.20 5.02 0.07
C ARG A 59 9.74 6.13 1.00
N VAL A 60 10.03 7.39 0.67
CA VAL A 60 9.60 8.53 1.50
C VAL A 60 8.08 8.55 1.68
N VAL A 61 7.31 8.29 0.63
CA VAL A 61 5.85 8.27 0.71
C VAL A 61 5.36 7.10 1.56
N LEU A 62 5.90 5.89 1.37
CA LEU A 62 5.50 4.71 2.13
C LEU A 62 5.89 4.82 3.60
N ASP A 63 7.13 5.22 3.89
CA ASP A 63 7.64 5.48 5.24
C ASP A 63 6.82 6.59 5.91
N GLY A 64 6.45 7.63 5.17
CA GLY A 64 5.64 8.72 5.71
C GLY A 64 4.20 8.31 6.04
N LEU A 65 3.60 7.44 5.24
CA LEU A 65 2.29 6.84 5.55
C LEU A 65 2.37 5.91 6.77
N ASP A 66 3.47 5.17 6.91
CA ASP A 66 3.71 4.33 8.09
C ASP A 66 3.87 5.19 9.35
N GLY A 67 4.69 6.26 9.30
CA GLY A 67 4.83 7.21 10.40
C GLY A 67 3.51 7.88 10.80
N ALA A 68 2.71 8.30 9.82
CA ALA A 68 1.38 8.88 10.07
C ALA A 68 0.40 7.87 10.69
N ALA A 69 0.42 6.62 10.20
CA ALA A 69 -0.41 5.55 10.76
C ALA A 69 0.01 5.20 12.19
N CYS A 70 1.31 5.23 12.48
CA CYS A 70 1.87 5.04 13.81
C CYS A 70 1.38 6.12 14.78
N GLU A 71 1.47 7.41 14.38
CA GLU A 71 1.00 8.54 15.19
C GLU A 71 -0.51 8.46 15.49
N LEU A 72 -1.30 8.00 14.52
CA LEU A 72 -2.75 7.85 14.66
C LEU A 72 -3.18 6.53 15.35
N GLY A 73 -2.23 5.66 15.70
CA GLY A 73 -2.51 4.35 16.30
C GLY A 73 -3.39 3.47 15.41
N THR A 74 -3.19 3.54 14.10
CA THR A 74 -4.01 2.85 13.09
C THR A 74 -3.14 2.04 12.14
N THR A 75 -3.74 1.43 11.13
CA THR A 75 -3.04 0.70 10.08
C THR A 75 -2.89 1.58 8.85
N ARG A 76 -1.86 1.35 8.02
CA ARG A 76 -1.67 2.13 6.79
C ARG A 76 -2.88 2.00 5.86
N GLU A 77 -3.45 0.81 5.77
CA GLU A 77 -4.62 0.51 4.95
C GLU A 77 -5.84 1.29 5.43
N GLU A 78 -6.10 1.32 6.74
CA GLU A 78 -7.19 2.11 7.32
C GLU A 78 -6.96 3.61 7.11
N LEU A 79 -5.71 4.09 7.26
CA LEU A 79 -5.36 5.49 6.97
C LEU A 79 -5.63 5.82 5.50
N VAL A 80 -5.16 5.03 4.55
CA VAL A 80 -5.37 5.26 3.10
C VAL A 80 -6.86 5.26 2.74
N LEU A 81 -7.64 4.34 3.30
CA LEU A 81 -9.10 4.31 3.12
C LEU A 81 -9.76 5.57 3.68
N SER A 82 -9.24 6.11 4.79
CA SER A 82 -9.75 7.36 5.37
C SER A 82 -9.49 8.59 4.50
N LEU A 83 -8.52 8.54 3.58
CA LEU A 83 -8.21 9.63 2.64
C LEU A 83 -9.16 9.67 1.44
N ALA A 84 -9.95 8.61 1.21
CA ALA A 84 -10.89 8.49 0.10
C ALA A 84 -12.34 8.56 0.59
N PRO A 85 -12.89 9.75 0.88
CA PRO A 85 -14.24 9.90 1.46
C PRO A 85 -15.41 9.38 0.60
N GLY A 86 -15.14 8.84 -0.60
CA GLY A 86 -16.12 8.22 -1.50
C GLY A 86 -16.04 6.69 -1.63
N SER A 87 -15.11 6.00 -0.96
CA SER A 87 -14.90 4.54 -1.12
C SER A 87 -15.96 3.65 -0.46
N GLY A 88 -17.00 4.23 0.15
CA GLY A 88 -18.07 3.47 0.83
C GLY A 88 -17.62 2.75 2.11
N THR A 89 -16.43 3.06 2.61
CA THR A 89 -15.85 2.52 3.85
C THR A 89 -16.35 3.28 5.09
N ALA A 90 -16.17 2.66 6.26
CA ALA A 90 -16.63 3.15 7.57
C ALA A 90 -16.33 4.65 7.80
N PRO A 91 -17.12 5.35 8.64
CA PRO A 91 -16.90 6.77 8.92
C PRO A 91 -15.45 7.03 9.34
N ILE A 92 -14.86 8.06 8.74
CA ILE A 92 -13.50 8.51 9.04
C ILE A 92 -13.42 8.80 10.56
N ARG A 93 -12.50 8.12 11.25
CA ARG A 93 -12.36 8.21 12.71
C ARG A 93 -11.81 9.56 13.17
N TRP A 94 -11.00 10.20 12.33
CA TRP A 94 -10.30 11.46 12.61
C TRP A 94 -10.85 12.58 11.74
N ASP A 95 -10.82 13.80 12.26
CA ASP A 95 -11.08 14.98 11.43
C ASP A 95 -9.95 15.21 10.42
N HIS A 96 -10.20 16.08 9.44
CA HIS A 96 -9.25 16.33 8.36
C HIS A 96 -7.95 16.98 8.83
N GLU A 97 -8.00 17.80 9.89
CA GLU A 97 -6.84 18.50 10.43
C GLU A 97 -5.92 17.51 11.15
N THR A 98 -6.49 16.61 11.95
CA THR A 98 -5.74 15.52 12.60
C THR A 98 -5.02 14.63 11.57
N ILE A 99 -5.71 14.26 10.48
CA ILE A 99 -5.10 13.47 9.40
C ILE A 99 -3.97 14.24 8.72
N GLU A 100 -4.18 15.53 8.44
CA GLU A 100 -3.18 16.38 7.79
C GLU A 100 -1.93 16.57 8.65
N LEU A 101 -2.09 16.75 9.97
CA LEU A 101 -0.98 16.84 10.93
C LEU A 101 -0.19 15.54 11.01
N ALA A 102 -0.87 14.39 11.10
CA ALA A 102 -0.21 13.09 11.14
C ALA A 102 0.54 12.78 9.84
N LEU A 103 -0.07 13.05 8.67
CA LEU A 103 0.59 12.89 7.37
C LEU A 103 1.82 13.78 7.24
N ARG A 104 1.73 15.03 7.70
CA ARG A 104 2.85 15.96 7.70
C ARG A 104 3.98 15.46 8.59
N ALA A 105 3.69 15.06 9.83
CA ALA A 105 4.69 14.53 10.75
C ALA A 105 5.36 13.27 10.19
N GLY A 106 4.57 12.34 9.64
CA GLY A 106 5.09 11.13 9.00
C GLY A 106 6.01 11.43 7.82
N LEU A 107 5.61 12.34 6.91
CA LEU A 107 6.44 12.72 5.76
C LEU A 107 7.74 13.43 6.17
N LEU A 108 7.72 14.28 7.19
CA LEU A 108 8.92 14.92 7.72
C LEU A 108 9.89 13.88 8.28
N GLY A 109 9.40 12.95 9.12
CA GLY A 109 10.20 11.84 9.64
C GLY A 109 10.79 10.97 8.53
N ALA A 110 10.01 10.66 7.49
CA ALA A 110 10.49 9.88 6.36
C ALA A 110 11.57 10.59 5.53
N ILE A 111 11.54 11.92 5.44
CA ILE A 111 12.60 12.72 4.81
C ILE A 111 13.86 12.70 5.66
N ASP A 112 13.73 12.84 6.98
CA ASP A 112 14.83 12.78 7.93
C ASP A 112 15.53 11.42 7.87
N ASP A 113 14.77 10.33 7.95
CA ASP A 113 15.28 8.96 7.80
C ASP A 113 15.98 8.76 6.45
N ALA A 114 15.46 9.39 5.39
CA ALA A 114 16.02 9.31 4.06
C ALA A 114 17.36 10.04 3.89
N GLU A 115 17.52 11.17 4.58
CA GLU A 115 18.78 11.89 4.69
C GLU A 115 19.79 11.07 5.52
N ASP A 116 19.37 10.56 6.68
CA ASP A 116 20.24 9.81 7.59
C ASP A 116 20.81 8.54 6.96
N ARG A 117 20.01 7.84 6.14
CA ARG A 117 20.46 6.66 5.37
C ARG A 117 21.21 7.01 4.08
N GLY A 118 21.47 8.29 3.81
CA GLY A 118 22.19 8.78 2.64
C GLY A 118 21.46 8.60 1.30
N SER A 119 20.17 8.28 1.34
CA SER A 119 19.34 8.08 0.15
C SER A 119 18.82 9.40 -0.45
N LEU A 120 18.78 10.45 0.37
CA LEU A 120 18.45 11.82 0.03
C LEU A 120 19.62 12.71 0.42
N ASN A 121 19.94 13.69 -0.44
CA ASN A 121 20.98 14.66 -0.10
C ASN A 121 20.38 15.77 0.81
N ALA A 122 21.21 16.37 1.67
CA ALA A 122 20.78 17.38 2.64
C ALA A 122 20.07 18.59 2.03
N LEU A 123 20.51 19.04 0.84
CA LEU A 123 19.90 20.18 0.15
C LEU A 123 18.47 19.85 -0.32
N VAL A 124 18.29 18.68 -0.92
CA VAL A 124 16.98 18.19 -1.39
C VAL A 124 16.09 17.87 -0.20
N ALA A 125 16.61 17.26 0.86
CA ALA A 125 15.88 17.03 2.11
C ALA A 125 15.35 18.35 2.69
N THR A 126 16.17 19.40 2.72
CA THR A 126 15.76 20.74 3.17
C THR A 126 14.64 21.32 2.31
N LEU A 127 14.74 21.21 0.99
CA LEU A 127 13.68 21.65 0.07
C LEU A 127 12.38 20.85 0.26
N LEU A 128 12.47 19.54 0.49
CA LEU A 128 11.32 18.68 0.72
C LEU A 128 10.65 18.99 2.07
N ARG A 129 11.41 19.21 3.14
CA ARG A 129 10.87 19.64 4.46
C ARG A 129 10.05 20.91 4.32
N GLU A 130 10.64 21.91 3.66
CA GLU A 130 9.97 23.19 3.45
C GLU A 130 8.69 23.04 2.59
N LEU A 131 8.74 22.17 1.58
CA LEU A 131 7.56 21.87 0.78
C LEU A 131 6.48 21.21 1.64
N VAL A 132 6.81 20.23 2.46
CA VAL A 132 5.85 19.52 3.33
C VAL A 132 5.26 20.45 4.40
N GLU A 133 6.06 21.37 4.93
CA GLU A 133 5.62 22.36 5.92
C GLU A 133 4.69 23.44 5.33
N ARG A 134 4.90 23.82 4.07
CA ARG A 134 4.12 24.91 3.44
C ARG A 134 3.02 24.43 2.50
N ALA A 135 3.13 23.24 1.92
CA ALA A 135 2.16 22.73 0.98
C ALA A 135 0.92 22.17 1.71
N PRO A 136 -0.30 22.45 1.21
CA PRO A 136 -1.50 21.79 1.69
C PRO A 136 -1.47 20.31 1.27
N VAL A 137 -1.70 19.41 2.21
CA VAL A 137 -1.64 17.95 1.96
C VAL A 137 -2.68 17.51 0.92
N ARG A 138 -3.74 18.30 0.76
CA ARG A 138 -4.77 18.09 -0.28
C ARG A 138 -4.20 18.04 -1.70
N TRP A 139 -3.15 18.82 -1.98
CA TRP A 139 -2.53 18.87 -3.30
C TRP A 139 -1.78 17.57 -3.65
N LEU A 140 -1.24 16.87 -2.64
CA LEU A 140 -0.62 15.55 -2.81
C LEU A 140 -1.66 14.47 -3.13
N ILE A 141 -2.84 14.55 -2.51
CA ILE A 141 -3.95 13.62 -2.72
C ILE A 141 -4.59 13.86 -4.11
N ASP A 142 -4.83 15.12 -4.48
CA ASP A 142 -5.44 15.48 -5.76
C ASP A 142 -4.48 15.27 -6.95
N GLY A 143 -3.17 15.50 -6.76
CA GLY A 143 -2.15 15.25 -7.77
C GLY A 143 -2.03 13.78 -8.18
N GLY A 144 -2.26 12.84 -7.25
CA GLY A 144 -2.30 11.41 -7.55
C GLY A 144 -3.50 10.99 -8.40
N GLN A 145 -4.68 11.58 -8.17
CA GLN A 145 -5.88 11.31 -8.96
C GLN A 145 -5.78 11.85 -10.40
N GLY A 146 -5.11 13.00 -10.58
CA GLY A 146 -4.86 13.57 -11.91
C GLY A 146 -4.00 12.68 -12.81
N LEU A 147 -3.05 11.93 -12.24
CA LEU A 147 -2.22 10.97 -12.99
C LEU A 147 -2.97 9.67 -13.31
N ALA A 148 -3.80 9.17 -12.39
CA ALA A 148 -4.63 7.99 -12.64
C ALA A 148 -5.68 8.24 -13.74
N GLY A 149 -6.24 9.45 -13.83
CA GLY A 149 -7.16 9.84 -14.90
C GLY A 149 -6.50 10.08 -16.27
N LEU A 150 -5.17 10.23 -16.32
CA LEU A 150 -4.40 10.34 -17.57
C LEU A 150 -3.91 8.98 -18.09
N LEU A 151 -3.90 7.96 -17.23
CA LEU A 151 -3.51 6.58 -17.55
C LEU A 151 -4.71 5.62 -17.65
N GLY A 152 -5.94 6.15 -17.57
CA GLY A 152 -7.21 5.43 -17.72
C GLY A 152 -7.91 5.75 -19.03
#